data_AF-G9KY10-F1
#
_entry.id   AF-G9KY10-F1
#
_cell.length_a   1.000
_cell.length_b   1.000
_cell.length_c   1.000
_cell.angle_alpha   90.00
_cell.angle_beta   90.00
_cell.angle_gamma   90.00
#
_symmetry.space_group_name_H-M   'P 1'
#
loop_
_entity.id
_entity.type
_entity.pdbx_description
1 polymer ?
#
loop_
_entity_poly.entity_id
_entity_poly.type
_entity_poly.pdbx_seq_one_letter_code
_entity_poly.pdbx_strand_id
1 'polypeptide(L)'
;YENKYVKFFKSKPELPPGLSPEATAPVTPSRPEGGEPGLSKTAKRNLKRKEKRRQQQEKGEAEALSRTLDKVSLGETAQVPTAPQGSRAAPTAASDQPDSAVTTEKAKKIKNLKKKLRQVEELQQRIQAGEISQPSKEQLEKLARRRALEEELEDLELGL
;
A
#
# COMPACT_ATOMS: atom_id res chain seq x y z
N TYR A 1 -56.58 9.66 3.93
CA TYR A 1 -55.38 8.80 3.96
C TYR A 1 -54.61 9.07 2.68
N GLU A 2 -53.41 9.65 2.74
CA GLU A 2 -52.67 9.98 1.51
C GLU A 2 -51.81 8.80 1.05
N ASN A 3 -51.93 8.45 -0.23
CA ASN A 3 -51.24 7.33 -0.85
C ASN A 3 -49.71 7.51 -0.79
N LYS A 4 -48.97 6.44 -0.44
CA LYS A 4 -47.50 6.43 -0.32
C LYS A 4 -46.82 7.00 -1.57
N TYR A 5 -47.35 6.70 -2.76
CA TYR A 5 -46.82 7.21 -4.03
C TYR A 5 -46.84 8.74 -4.09
N VAL A 6 -47.88 9.40 -3.58
CA VAL A 6 -47.98 10.87 -3.59
C VAL A 6 -46.95 11.49 -2.65
N LYS A 7 -46.63 10.84 -1.52
CA LYS A 7 -45.60 11.30 -0.58
C LYS A 7 -44.20 11.30 -1.20
N PHE A 8 -43.85 10.28 -1.98
CA PHE A 8 -42.55 10.20 -2.66
C PHE A 8 -42.35 11.30 -3.71
N PHE A 9 -43.42 11.73 -4.38
CA PHE A 9 -43.33 12.84 -5.33
C PHE A 9 -43.19 14.19 -4.64
N LYS A 10 -43.83 14.36 -3.48
CA LYS A 10 -43.74 15.58 -2.66
C LYS A 10 -42.43 15.71 -1.88
N SER A 11 -41.74 14.60 -1.61
CA SER A 11 -40.49 14.57 -0.84
C SER A 11 -39.25 14.35 -1.71
N LYS A 12 -39.33 14.58 -3.03
CA LYS A 12 -38.13 14.48 -3.87
C LYS A 12 -37.15 15.56 -3.42
N PRO A 13 -35.91 15.20 -3.05
CA PRO A 13 -34.90 16.21 -2.75
C PRO A 13 -34.69 17.06 -4.00
N GLU A 14 -34.90 18.36 -3.86
CA GLU A 14 -34.77 19.33 -4.95
C GLU A 14 -33.33 19.38 -5.47
N LEU A 15 -32.36 19.19 -4.57
CA LEU A 15 -30.95 19.24 -4.91
C LEU A 15 -30.35 17.84 -5.09
N PRO A 16 -29.43 17.66 -6.04
CA PRO A 16 -28.74 16.41 -6.23
C PRO A 16 -27.96 16.03 -4.96
N PRO A 17 -27.79 14.72 -4.69
CA PRO A 17 -27.00 14.26 -3.56
C PRO A 17 -25.61 14.91 -3.58
N GLY A 18 -25.27 15.68 -2.55
CA GLY A 18 -23.99 16.38 -2.43
C GLY A 18 -24.04 17.90 -2.64
N LEU A 19 -25.18 18.48 -3.05
CA LEU A 19 -25.38 19.93 -3.10
C LEU A 19 -26.30 20.34 -1.96
N SER A 20 -25.75 21.06 -0.97
CA SER A 20 -26.52 21.56 0.17
C SER A 20 -27.39 22.75 -0.25
N PRO A 21 -28.58 22.92 0.36
CA PRO A 21 -29.50 24.03 0.05
C PRO A 21 -28.92 25.42 0.39
N GLU A 22 -27.76 25.48 1.06
CA GLU A 22 -27.05 26.74 1.35
C GLU A 22 -26.30 27.32 0.15
N ALA A 23 -26.05 26.55 -0.91
CA ALA A 23 -25.30 27.03 -2.07
C ALA A 23 -26.11 27.98 -2.98
N THR A 24 -27.44 28.05 -2.79
CA THR A 24 -28.36 28.84 -3.63
C THR A 24 -29.11 29.94 -2.88
N ALA A 25 -28.94 30.07 -1.56
CA ALA A 25 -29.61 31.10 -0.77
C ALA A 25 -28.70 32.33 -0.54
N PRO A 26 -29.19 33.57 -0.71
CA PRO A 26 -28.43 34.76 -0.35
C PRO A 26 -28.15 34.76 1.17
N VAL A 27 -26.88 34.96 1.50
CA VAL A 27 -26.30 34.91 2.85
C VAL A 27 -27.09 35.78 3.84
N THR A 28 -27.68 35.16 4.86
CA THR A 28 -28.08 35.85 6.10
C THR A 28 -27.29 35.24 7.27
N PRO A 29 -26.63 36.04 8.12
CA PRO A 29 -25.75 35.51 9.15
C PRO A 29 -26.55 35.27 10.44
N SER A 30 -26.87 34.01 10.75
CA SER A 30 -27.18 33.66 12.14
C SER A 30 -26.75 32.24 12.52
N ARG A 31 -25.62 32.23 13.27
CA ARG A 31 -25.30 31.36 14.42
C ARG A 31 -24.66 29.98 14.14
N PRO A 32 -23.70 29.54 15.00
CA PRO A 32 -22.74 28.50 14.67
C PRO A 32 -23.18 27.12 15.20
N GLU A 33 -22.83 26.06 14.49
CA GLU A 33 -22.82 24.70 15.03
C GLU A 33 -21.55 23.98 14.59
N GLY A 34 -20.83 23.50 15.60
CA GLY A 34 -19.51 22.93 15.49
C GLY A 34 -19.54 21.64 14.68
N GLY A 35 -18.81 21.64 13.57
CA GLY A 35 -18.66 20.48 12.73
C GLY A 35 -17.51 20.71 11.77
N GLU A 36 -16.29 20.77 12.31
CA GLU A 36 -15.02 20.72 11.57
C GLU A 36 -15.19 19.96 10.24
N PRO A 37 -15.13 20.67 9.10
CA PRO A 37 -15.33 20.06 7.81
C PRO A 37 -14.04 19.33 7.47
N GLY A 38 -14.12 18.02 7.24
CA GLY A 38 -13.03 17.41 6.48
C GLY A 38 -12.86 15.92 6.56
N LEU A 39 -13.38 15.23 7.58
CA LEU A 39 -13.08 13.79 7.70
C LEU A 39 -14.30 12.97 8.13
N SER A 40 -14.77 12.16 7.17
CA SER A 40 -15.76 11.10 7.39
C SER A 40 -15.41 10.27 8.63
N LYS A 41 -16.44 9.77 9.35
CA LYS A 41 -16.28 8.89 10.53
C LYS A 41 -15.31 7.73 10.25
N THR A 42 -15.26 7.24 9.02
CA THR A 42 -14.32 6.20 8.56
C THR A 42 -12.87 6.69 8.47
N ALA A 43 -12.63 7.93 8.05
CA ALA A 43 -11.28 8.50 7.96
C ALA A 43 -10.66 8.67 9.35
N LYS A 44 -11.45 9.14 10.33
CA LYS A 44 -11.03 9.24 11.74
C LYS A 44 -10.67 7.87 12.34
N ARG A 45 -11.43 6.81 12.03
CA ARG A 45 -11.12 5.44 12.46
C ARG A 45 -9.82 4.91 11.85
N ASN A 46 -9.54 5.21 10.58
CA ASN A 46 -8.33 4.75 9.90
C ASN A 46 -7.07 5.46 10.40
N LEU A 47 -7.15 6.77 10.69
CA LEU A 47 -6.02 7.53 11.26
C LEU A 47 -5.57 6.94 12.61
N LYS A 48 -6.53 6.65 13.49
CA LYS A 48 -6.27 6.04 14.80
C LYS A 48 -5.66 4.64 14.70
N ARG A 49 -6.01 3.88 13.65
CA ARG A 49 -5.42 2.56 13.37
C ARG A 49 -4.00 2.65 12.82
N LYS A 50 -3.73 3.63 11.96
CA LYS A 50 -2.40 3.91 11.40
C LYS A 50 -1.42 4.36 12.48
N GLU A 51 -1.88 5.20 13.40
CA GLU A 51 -1.08 5.68 14.54
C GLU A 51 -0.70 4.54 15.51
N LYS A 52 -1.66 3.67 15.89
CA LYS A 52 -1.36 2.50 16.75
C LYS A 52 -0.37 1.53 16.10
N ARG A 53 -0.39 1.38 14.77
CA ARG A 53 0.56 0.55 14.02
C ARG A 53 1.96 1.17 13.98
N ARG A 54 2.06 2.50 13.87
CA ARG A 54 3.35 3.21 13.87
C ARG A 54 4.10 3.04 15.20
N GLN A 55 3.41 3.12 16.33
CA GLN A 55 4.02 2.92 17.65
C GLN A 55 4.55 1.48 17.86
N GLN A 56 3.93 0.45 17.27
CA GLN A 56 4.48 -0.90 17.31
C GLN A 56 5.69 -1.07 16.39
N GLN A 57 5.69 -0.35 15.27
CA GLN A 57 6.77 -0.40 14.30
C GLN A 57 8.03 0.30 14.82
N GLU A 58 7.91 1.46 15.46
CA GLU A 58 9.04 2.18 16.06
C GLU A 58 9.74 1.36 17.17
N LYS A 59 8.99 0.59 17.97
CA LYS A 59 9.57 -0.27 19.02
C LYS A 59 10.31 -1.50 18.46
N GLY A 60 9.82 -2.09 17.36
CA GLY A 60 10.45 -3.23 16.70
C GLY A 60 11.63 -2.84 15.80
N GLU A 61 11.57 -1.67 15.16
CA GLU A 61 12.63 -1.15 14.31
C GLU A 61 13.86 -0.73 15.12
N ALA A 62 13.68 -0.08 16.27
CA ALA A 62 14.78 0.28 17.16
C ALA A 62 15.51 -0.96 17.73
N GLU A 63 14.77 -2.02 18.08
CA GLU A 63 15.38 -3.27 18.57
C GLU A 63 16.08 -4.05 17.44
N ALA A 64 15.52 -4.05 16.24
CA ALA A 64 16.15 -4.64 15.06
C ALA A 64 17.45 -3.91 14.68
N LEU A 65 17.43 -2.58 14.68
CA LEU A 65 18.61 -1.75 14.40
C LEU A 65 19.70 -1.92 15.48
N SER A 66 19.33 -1.98 16.76
CA SER A 66 20.28 -2.29 17.86
C SER A 66 20.95 -3.65 17.64
N ARG A 67 20.16 -4.70 17.37
CA ARG A 67 20.69 -6.05 17.12
C ARG A 67 21.60 -6.11 15.89
N THR A 68 21.35 -5.30 14.87
CA THR A 68 22.25 -5.20 13.70
C THR A 68 23.56 -4.51 14.06
N LEU A 69 23.53 -3.46 14.89
CA LEU A 69 24.74 -2.75 15.31
C LEU A 69 25.63 -3.63 16.22
N ASP A 70 25.02 -4.38 17.15
CA ASP A 70 25.72 -5.32 18.02
C ASP A 70 26.42 -6.45 17.22
N LYS A 71 25.84 -6.90 16.10
CA LYS A 71 26.45 -7.91 15.23
C LYS A 71 27.68 -7.40 14.46
N VAL A 72 27.72 -6.11 14.13
CA VAL A 72 28.83 -5.53 13.37
C VAL A 72 30.02 -5.21 14.27
N SER A 73 29.80 -5.06 15.59
CA SER A 73 30.87 -4.77 16.56
C SER A 73 31.61 -6.01 17.11
N LEU A 74 31.21 -7.24 16.77
CA LEU A 74 31.87 -8.50 17.18
C LEU A 74 32.60 -9.20 16.01
N GLY A 75 33.11 -8.42 15.07
CA GLY A 75 33.84 -8.90 13.90
C GLY A 75 35.36 -8.85 14.03
N GLU A 76 35.96 -9.12 15.20
CA GLU A 76 37.39 -9.41 15.28
C GLU A 76 37.68 -10.50 16.33
N THR A 77 38.39 -11.54 15.88
CA THR A 77 38.92 -12.72 16.59
C THR A 77 38.00 -13.96 16.76
N ALA A 78 38.34 -14.93 15.90
CA ALA A 78 38.19 -16.39 15.99
C ALA A 78 37.66 -17.01 17.30
N GLN A 79 36.68 -17.91 17.17
CA GLN A 79 36.77 -19.24 17.78
C GLN A 79 35.75 -20.24 17.21
N VAL A 80 36.28 -21.44 16.97
CA VAL A 80 35.63 -22.69 16.55
C VAL A 80 34.53 -23.10 17.54
N PRO A 81 33.39 -23.68 17.10
CA PRO A 81 32.56 -24.48 17.98
C PRO A 81 32.73 -25.98 17.67
N THR A 82 33.42 -26.67 18.59
CA THR A 82 33.32 -28.12 18.77
C THR A 82 32.01 -28.42 19.50
N ALA A 83 31.20 -29.33 18.94
CA ALA A 83 29.99 -29.88 19.57
C ALA A 83 30.36 -30.79 20.78
N PRO A 84 29.42 -31.11 21.69
CA PRO A 84 28.59 -32.30 21.44
C PRO A 84 27.13 -32.26 21.96
N GLN A 85 26.28 -32.93 21.17
CA GLN A 85 25.16 -33.80 21.54
C GLN A 85 24.05 -33.32 22.50
N GLY A 86 22.86 -33.16 21.92
CA GLY A 86 21.57 -33.29 22.59
C GLY A 86 20.58 -34.01 21.67
N SER A 87 20.19 -35.22 22.07
CA SER A 87 19.28 -36.11 21.34
C SER A 87 17.91 -35.49 21.09
N ARG A 88 17.45 -35.44 19.83
CA ARG A 88 16.02 -35.50 19.53
C ARG A 88 15.76 -36.01 18.12
N ALA A 89 14.86 -36.99 18.09
CA ALA A 89 14.25 -37.70 16.98
C ALA A 89 14.18 -36.96 15.62
N ALA A 90 14.40 -37.74 14.57
CA ALA A 90 14.08 -37.41 13.19
C ALA A 90 12.64 -36.87 13.05
N PRO A 91 12.45 -35.99 12.06
CA PRO A 91 11.64 -36.40 10.93
C PRO A 91 12.42 -36.32 9.63
N THR A 92 12.20 -37.35 8.83
CA THR A 92 12.47 -37.42 7.40
C THR A 92 11.94 -36.21 6.63
N ALA A 93 12.66 -35.88 5.55
CA ALA A 93 12.29 -34.98 4.46
C ALA A 93 12.40 -33.46 4.71
N ALA A 94 13.62 -32.94 4.52
CA ALA A 94 13.83 -31.65 3.88
C ALA A 94 15.24 -31.63 3.28
N SER A 95 15.42 -32.32 2.15
CA SER A 95 16.41 -31.85 1.17
C SER A 95 15.76 -30.64 0.50
N ASP A 96 15.71 -29.53 1.24
CA ASP A 96 15.39 -28.23 0.68
C ASP A 96 16.58 -27.86 -0.18
N GLN A 97 16.47 -28.14 -1.47
CA GLN A 97 17.29 -27.48 -2.46
C GLN A 97 16.99 -25.98 -2.36
N PRO A 98 17.96 -25.13 -1.96
CA PRO A 98 17.74 -23.69 -1.91
C PRO A 98 17.37 -23.13 -3.29
N ASP A 99 17.78 -23.80 -4.36
CA ASP A 99 17.51 -23.40 -5.74
C ASP A 99 16.03 -23.49 -6.14
N SER A 100 15.26 -24.46 -5.62
CA SER A 100 13.86 -24.62 -6.05
C SER A 100 12.92 -23.58 -5.43
N ALA A 101 13.19 -23.13 -4.21
CA ALA A 101 12.44 -22.04 -3.59
C ALA A 101 12.78 -20.70 -4.27
N VAL A 102 14.07 -20.43 -4.48
CA VAL A 102 14.56 -19.19 -5.12
C VAL A 102 14.03 -19.04 -6.55
N THR A 103 14.00 -20.13 -7.33
CA THR A 103 13.44 -20.11 -8.70
C THR A 103 11.93 -19.81 -8.72
N THR A 104 11.14 -20.34 -7.78
CA THR A 104 9.71 -20.01 -7.70
C THR A 104 9.45 -18.57 -7.27
N GLU A 105 10.29 -18.01 -6.38
CA GLU A 105 10.19 -16.60 -5.98
C GLU A 105 10.60 -15.65 -7.11
N LYS A 106 11.69 -15.96 -7.84
CA LYS A 106 12.10 -15.23 -9.05
C LYS A 106 11.00 -15.24 -10.10
N ALA A 107 10.40 -16.41 -10.38
CA ALA A 107 9.29 -16.52 -11.32
C ALA A 107 8.06 -15.68 -10.92
N LYS A 108 7.75 -15.59 -9.62
CA LYS A 108 6.67 -14.72 -9.12
C LYS A 108 7.03 -13.24 -9.29
N LYS A 109 8.27 -12.84 -8.98
CA LYS A 109 8.74 -11.45 -9.17
C LYS A 109 8.70 -11.03 -10.63
N ILE A 110 9.21 -11.85 -11.55
CA ILE A 110 9.16 -11.60 -13.00
C ILE A 110 7.71 -11.40 -13.46
N LYS A 111 6.78 -12.29 -13.06
CA LYS A 111 5.36 -12.13 -13.40
C LYS A 111 4.76 -10.83 -12.85
N ASN A 112 5.16 -10.41 -11.65
CA ASN A 112 4.69 -9.17 -11.04
C ASN A 112 5.25 -7.93 -11.74
N LEU A 113 6.55 -7.92 -12.08
CA LEU A 113 7.18 -6.82 -12.82
C LEU A 113 6.56 -6.68 -14.21
N LYS A 114 6.35 -7.79 -14.93
CA LYS A 114 5.63 -7.81 -16.22
C LYS A 114 4.23 -7.18 -16.12
N LYS A 115 3.50 -7.48 -15.03
CA LYS A 115 2.19 -6.86 -14.78
C LYS A 115 2.29 -5.36 -14.53
N LYS A 116 3.26 -4.93 -13.73
CA LYS A 116 3.48 -3.50 -13.47
C LYS A 116 3.85 -2.76 -14.75
N LEU A 117 4.72 -3.32 -15.59
CA LEU A 117 5.09 -2.73 -16.88
C LEU A 117 3.88 -2.55 -17.79
N ARG A 118 3.03 -3.57 -17.94
CA ARG A 118 1.78 -3.44 -18.70
C ARG A 118 0.87 -2.33 -18.16
N GLN A 119 0.73 -2.20 -16.84
CA GLN A 119 -0.09 -1.14 -16.24
C GLN A 119 0.50 0.25 -16.50
N VAL A 120 1.82 0.38 -16.47
CA VAL A 120 2.51 1.63 -16.76
C VAL A 120 2.37 2.00 -18.25
N GLU A 121 2.47 1.02 -19.16
CA GLU A 121 2.24 1.21 -20.59
C GLU A 121 0.78 1.61 -20.90
N GLU A 122 -0.19 0.95 -20.28
CA GLU A 122 -1.60 1.32 -20.41
C GLU A 122 -1.85 2.74 -19.90
N LEU A 123 -1.28 3.08 -18.73
CA LEU A 123 -1.35 4.45 -18.19
C LEU A 123 -0.71 5.46 -19.16
N GLN A 124 0.42 5.12 -19.78
CA GLN A 124 1.05 5.94 -20.81
C GLN A 124 0.15 6.11 -22.04
N GLN A 125 -0.47 5.03 -22.53
CA GLN A 125 -1.38 5.08 -23.66
C GLN A 125 -2.61 5.94 -23.36
N ARG A 126 -3.21 5.84 -22.18
CA ARG A 126 -4.36 6.68 -21.78
C ARG A 126 -4.01 8.16 -21.69
N ILE A 127 -2.80 8.50 -21.26
CA ILE A 127 -2.30 9.88 -21.28
C ILE A 127 -2.10 10.35 -22.72
N GLN A 128 -1.47 9.54 -23.57
CA GLN A 128 -1.23 9.88 -24.98
C GLN A 128 -2.54 9.98 -25.79
N ALA A 129 -3.52 9.13 -25.49
CA ALA A 129 -4.85 9.16 -26.08
C ALA A 129 -5.68 10.37 -25.61
N GLY A 130 -5.17 11.17 -24.66
CA GLY A 130 -5.87 12.31 -24.10
C GLY A 130 -6.99 11.95 -23.12
N GLU A 131 -7.18 10.66 -22.81
CA GLU A 131 -8.15 10.19 -21.82
C GLU A 131 -7.79 10.66 -20.41
N ILE A 132 -6.48 10.82 -20.14
CA ILE A 132 -5.94 11.47 -18.93
C ILE A 132 -5.26 12.78 -19.36
N SER A 133 -6.02 13.88 -19.32
CA SER A 133 -5.54 15.20 -19.75
C SER A 133 -4.55 15.86 -18.77
N GLN A 134 -4.60 15.51 -17.48
CA GLN A 134 -3.73 16.04 -16.41
C GLN A 134 -3.22 14.88 -15.56
N PRO A 135 -2.08 14.25 -15.90
CA PRO A 135 -1.52 13.16 -15.11
C PRO A 135 -1.10 13.64 -13.71
N SER A 136 -1.52 12.89 -12.69
CA SER A 136 -1.15 13.14 -11.29
C SER A 136 0.36 12.93 -11.08
N LYS A 137 0.94 13.62 -10.08
CA LYS A 137 2.35 13.46 -9.70
C LYS A 137 2.74 12.00 -9.48
N GLU A 138 1.88 11.22 -8.84
CA GLU A 138 2.10 9.78 -8.62
C GLU A 138 2.13 8.99 -9.94
N GLN A 139 1.34 9.38 -10.93
CA GLN A 139 1.31 8.73 -12.25
C GLN A 139 2.58 9.05 -13.05
N LEU A 140 3.05 10.29 -12.97
CA LEU A 140 4.34 10.70 -13.55
C LEU A 140 5.50 9.94 -12.90
N GLU A 141 5.49 9.76 -11.58
CA GLU A 141 6.48 8.94 -10.90
C GLU A 141 6.44 7.47 -11.34
N LYS A 142 5.24 6.90 -11.56
CA LYS A 142 5.10 5.53 -12.11
C LYS A 142 5.70 5.40 -13.50
N LEU A 143 5.50 6.40 -14.37
CA LEU A 143 6.12 6.45 -15.69
C LEU A 143 7.64 6.62 -15.61
N ALA A 144 8.13 7.47 -14.71
CA ALA A 144 9.57 7.68 -14.51
C ALA A 144 10.27 6.40 -14.01
N ARG A 145 9.61 5.63 -13.14
CA ARG A 145 10.12 4.34 -12.64
C ARG A 145 9.99 3.19 -13.63
N ARG A 146 9.42 3.41 -14.83
CA ARG A 146 9.29 2.36 -15.87
C ARG A 146 10.63 1.71 -16.19
N ARG A 147 11.65 2.53 -16.47
CA ARG A 147 13.02 2.07 -16.79
C ARG A 147 13.60 1.17 -15.71
N ALA A 148 13.46 1.56 -14.44
CA ALA A 148 13.94 0.76 -13.31
C ALA A 148 13.20 -0.58 -13.17
N LEU A 149 11.92 -0.64 -13.52
CA LEU A 149 11.16 -1.90 -13.53
C LEU A 149 11.56 -2.82 -14.69
N GLU A 150 12.01 -2.27 -15.83
CA GLU A 150 12.55 -3.02 -16.96
C GLU A 150 13.93 -3.61 -16.60
N GLU A 151 14.80 -2.81 -15.99
CA GLU A 151 16.13 -3.22 -15.51
C GLU A 151 16.03 -4.33 -14.44
N GLU A 152 15.20 -4.16 -13.41
CA GLU A 152 14.99 -5.20 -12.37
C GLU A 152 14.43 -6.51 -12.98
N LEU A 153 13.62 -6.41 -14.03
CA LEU A 153 13.11 -7.58 -14.73
C LEU A 153 14.21 -8.29 -15.51
N GLU A 154 15.04 -7.53 -16.23
CA GLU A 154 16.19 -8.05 -16.98
C GLU A 154 17.19 -8.75 -16.06
N ASP A 155 17.54 -8.15 -14.92
CA ASP A 155 18.41 -8.75 -13.90
C ASP A 155 17.86 -10.09 -13.41
N LEU A 156 16.54 -10.14 -13.13
CA LEU A 156 15.88 -11.36 -12.67
C LEU A 156 15.78 -12.44 -13.76
N GLU A 157 15.71 -12.06 -15.04
CA GLU A 157 15.72 -12.99 -16.19
C GLU A 157 17.13 -13.50 -16.52
N LEU A 158 18.15 -12.65 -16.42
CA LEU A 158 19.57 -13.04 -16.56
C LEU A 158 20.06 -13.85 -15.36
N GLY A 159 19.36 -13.77 -14.22
CA GLY A 159 19.70 -14.49 -13.01
C GLY A 159 20.94 -13.95 -12.30
N LEU A 160 21.30 -12.69 -12.57
CA LEU A 160 22.42 -11.98 -11.92
C LEU A 160 22.14 -11.74 -10.42
#